data_AF-A0AA38XJG0-F1
#
_entry.id   AF-A0AA38XJG0-F1
#
_cell.length_a   1.000
_cell.length_b   1.000
_cell.length_c   1.000
_cell.angle_alpha   90.00
_cell.angle_beta   90.00
_cell.angle_gamma   90.00
#
_symmetry.space_group_name_H-M   'P 1'
#
loop_
_entity.id
_entity.type
_entity.pdbx_description
1 polymer ?
#
loop_
_entity_poly.entity_id
_entity_poly.type
_entity_poly.pdbx_seq_one_letter_code
_entity_poly.pdbx_strand_id
1 'polypeptide(L)' 'MYTTLSPCDMCTGACILYKLGRVVIGENKTFVGGEEYLKHKGVEVVVLENQECIGLMKKFIEEKPHVWNEDIGEP' A
#
# COMPACT_ATOMS: atom_id res chain seq x y z
N MET A 1 -5.83 0.39 10.63
CA MET A 1 -6.11 1.14 9.38
C MET A 1 -6.33 0.13 8.27
N TYR A 2 -7.27 0.40 7.37
CA TYR A 2 -7.53 -0.41 6.20
C TYR A 2 -7.12 0.40 4.97
N THR A 3 -6.36 -0.23 4.08
CA THR A 3 -5.94 0.35 2.78
C THR A 3 -6.14 -0.69 1.71
N THR A 4 -6.55 -0.28 0.51
CA THR A 4 -6.73 -1.18 -0.63
C THR A 4 -5.39 -1.65 -1.21
N LEU A 5 -4.35 -0.81 -1.12
CA LEU A 5 -3.01 -1.07 -1.64
C LEU A 5 -1.95 -0.96 -0.53
N SER A 6 -0.84 -1.67 -0.70
CA SER A 6 0.35 -1.55 0.14
C SER A 6 0.77 -0.08 0.34
N PRO A 7 1.01 0.39 1.58
CA PRO A 7 1.27 1.80 1.85
C PRO A 7 2.70 2.20 1.42
N CYS A 8 2.82 3.29 0.65
CA CYS A 8 4.12 3.93 0.38
C CYS A 8 4.80 4.44 1.67
N ASP A 9 6.04 4.93 1.58
CA ASP A 9 6.81 5.37 2.75
C ASP A 9 6.14 6.49 3.52
N MET A 10 5.46 7.43 2.84
CA MET A 10 4.71 8.50 3.49
C MET A 10 3.56 7.93 4.34
N CYS A 11 2.73 7.07 3.74
CA CYS A 11 1.59 6.44 4.42
C CYS A 11 2.05 5.53 5.56
N THR A 12 3.14 4.78 5.35
CA THR A 12 3.80 3.97 6.37
C THR A 12 4.28 4.83 7.54
N GLY A 13 4.94 5.95 7.27
CA GLY A 13 5.37 6.91 8.28
C GLY A 13 4.21 7.45 9.10
N ALA A 14 3.09 7.78 8.46
CA ALA A 14 1.87 8.21 9.15
C ALA A 14 1.33 7.12 10.10
N CYS A 15 1.32 5.85 9.68
CA CYS A 15 0.90 4.75 10.54
C CYS A 15 1.75 4.61 11.80
N ILE A 16 3.07 4.79 11.65
CA ILE A 16 4.03 4.72 12.75
C ILE A 16 3.86 5.93 13.67
N LEU A 17 3.74 7.13 13.11
CA LEU A 17 3.59 8.37 13.86
C LEU A 17 2.36 8.30 14.79
N TYR A 18 1.24 7.81 14.28
CA TYR A 18 0.00 7.64 15.05
C TYR A 18 -0.06 6.36 15.88
N LYS A 19 1.02 5.56 15.91
CA LYS A 19 1.14 4.33 16.71
C LYS A 19 0.00 3.34 16.44
N LEU A 20 -0.33 3.14 15.16
CA LEU A 20 -1.35 2.16 14.78
C LEU A 20 -0.88 0.75 15.14
N GLY A 21 -1.73 -0.02 15.82
CA GLY A 21 -1.39 -1.41 16.19
C GLY A 21 -1.53 -2.41 15.05
N ARG A 22 -2.36 -2.11 14.04
CA ARG A 22 -2.65 -3.00 12.90
C ARG A 22 -2.93 -2.24 11.60
N VAL A 23 -2.39 -2.74 10.51
CA VAL A 23 -2.68 -2.32 9.13
C VAL A 23 -3.14 -3.53 8.33
N VAL A 24 -4.33 -3.44 7.74
CA VAL A 24 -4.90 -4.47 6.86
C VAL A 24 -4.88 -3.94 5.43
N ILE A 25 -4.23 -4.69 4.55
CA ILE A 25 -3.91 -4.31 3.18
C ILE A 25 -4.74 -5.19 2.24
N GLY A 26 -5.45 -4.57 1.29
CA GLY A 26 -6.21 -5.27 0.27
C GLY A 26 -5.27 -6.11 -0.60
N GLU A 27 -4.26 -5.49 -1.20
CA GLU A 27 -3.28 -6.16 -2.05
C GLU A 27 -1.90 -5.50 -2.06
N ASN A 28 -0.89 -6.28 -2.46
CA ASN A 28 0.50 -5.85 -2.60
C ASN A 28 1.19 -6.43 -3.85
N LYS A 29 0.42 -6.84 -4.86
CA LYS A 29 0.94 -7.40 -6.11
C LYS A 29 1.26 -6.32 -7.13
N THR A 30 0.50 -5.22 -7.14
CA THR A 30 0.74 -4.13 -8.10
C THR A 30 1.79 -3.14 -7.60
N PHE A 31 1.90 -2.98 -6.28
CA PHE A 31 2.88 -2.14 -5.62
C PHE A 31 3.16 -2.67 -4.20
N VAL A 32 4.42 -2.62 -3.78
CA VAL A 32 4.84 -2.95 -2.41
C VAL A 32 5.61 -1.77 -1.87
N GLY A 33 5.09 -1.15 -0.81
CA GLY A 33 5.76 -0.08 -0.09
C GLY A 33 6.41 -0.55 1.22
N GLY A 34 6.16 0.19 2.30
CA GLY A 34 6.85 0.04 3.59
C GLY A 34 6.34 -1.08 4.51
N GLU A 35 5.79 -2.17 3.98
CA GLU A 35 5.20 -3.25 4.79
C GLU A 35 6.18 -3.86 5.80
N GLU A 36 7.42 -4.13 5.37
CA GLU A 36 8.46 -4.69 6.25
C GLU A 36 8.86 -3.69 7.35
N TYR A 37 8.85 -2.39 7.04
CA TYR A 37 9.15 -1.37 8.04
C TYR A 37 8.05 -1.27 9.11
N LEU A 38 6.78 -1.41 8.72
CA LEU A 38 5.66 -1.51 9.67
C LEU A 38 5.84 -2.72 10.61
N LYS A 39 6.14 -3.90 10.07
CA LYS A 39 6.40 -5.11 10.85
C LYS A 39 7.57 -4.92 11.83
N HIS A 40 8.67 -4.33 11.37
CA HIS A 40 9.83 -4.01 12.22
C HIS A 40 9.50 -3.04 13.36
N LYS A 41 8.51 -2.17 13.18
CA LYS A 41 8.01 -1.26 14.23
C LYS A 41 6.97 -1.91 15.15
N GLY A 42 6.69 -3.19 15.00
CA GLY A 42 5.73 -3.94 15.81
C GLY A 42 4.28 -3.72 15.41
N VAL A 43 4.02 -3.16 14.22
CA VAL A 43 2.68 -3.04 13.66
C VAL A 43 2.30 -4.38 13.04
N GLU A 44 1.13 -4.90 13.38
CA GLU A 44 0.59 -6.10 12.72
C GLU A 44 0.18 -5.76 11.28
N VAL A 45 0.74 -6.49 10.31
CA VAL A 45 0.43 -6.31 8.89
C VAL A 45 -0.26 -7.56 8.36
N VAL A 46 -1.46 -7.39 7.80
CA VAL A 46 -2.25 -8.47 7.20
C VAL A 46 -2.53 -8.11 5.74
N VAL A 47 -2.15 -8.98 4.81
CA VAL A 47 -2.43 -8.82 3.37
C VAL A 47 -3.51 -9.81 2.97
N LEU A 48 -4.63 -9.31 2.44
CA LEU A 48 -5.80 -10.14 2.12
C LEU A 48 -5.75 -10.78 0.72
N GLU A 49 -4.84 -10.33 -0.15
CA GLU A 49 -4.80 -10.70 -1.57
C GLU A 49 -6.18 -10.57 -2.26
N ASN A 50 -6.86 -9.46 -1.96
CA ASN A 50 -8.19 -9.16 -2.48
C ASN A 50 -8.16 -8.96 -4.01
N GLN A 51 -8.86 -9.84 -4.73
CA GLN A 51 -8.84 -9.86 -6.20
C GLN A 51 -9.49 -8.63 -6.83
N GLU A 52 -10.45 -8.00 -6.16
CA GLU A 52 -11.08 -6.76 -6.64
C GLU A 52 -10.10 -5.59 -6.57
N CYS A 53 -9.34 -5.48 -5.46
CA CYS A 53 -8.29 -4.47 -5.31
C CYS A 53 -7.20 -4.64 -6.38
N ILE A 54 -6.73 -5.88 -6.61
CA ILE A 54 -5.71 -6.19 -7.63
C ILE A 54 -6.23 -5.82 -9.02
N GLY A 55 -7.46 -6.23 -9.37
CA GLY A 55 -8.05 -5.95 -10.67
C GLY A 55 -8.21 -4.46 -10.93
N LEU A 56 -8.66 -3.71 -9.91
CA LEU A 56 -8.80 -2.26 -9.98
C LEU A 56 -7.46 -1.57 -10.22
N MET A 57 -6.44 -1.89 -9.40
CA MET A 57 -5.14 -1.25 -9.51
C MET A 57 -4.42 -1.60 -10.81
N LYS A 58 -4.47 -2.87 -11.26
CA LYS A 58 -3.92 -3.26 -12.56
C LYS A 58 -4.52 -2.45 -13.70
N LYS A 59 -5.86 -2.37 -13.75
CA LYS A 59 -6.56 -1.60 -14.78
C LYS A 59 -6.16 -0.12 -14.75
N PHE A 60 -6.11 0.49 -13.57
CA PHE A 60 -5.72 1.90 -13.44
C PHE A 60 -4.28 2.17 -13.91
N ILE A 61 -3.33 1.33 -13.50
CA ILE A 61 -1.91 1.46 -13.86
C ILE A 61 -1.73 1.25 -15.38
N GLU A 62 -2.44 0.29 -15.97
CA GLU A 62 -2.42 0.04 -17.42
C GLU A 62 -3.03 1.20 -18.22
N GLU A 63 -4.17 1.75 -17.78
CA GLU A 63 -4.88 2.81 -18.50
C GLU A 63 -4.25 4.20 -18.29
N LYS A 64 -3.60 4.46 -17.16
CA LYS A 64 -3.07 5.77 -16.77
C LYS A 64 -1.68 5.69 -16.11
N PRO A 65 -0.67 5.12 -16.78
CA PRO A 65 0.64 4.88 -16.18
C PRO A 65 1.33 6.16 -15.71
N HIS A 66 1.23 7.26 -16.47
CA HIS A 66 1.83 8.54 -16.07
C HIS A 66 1.23 9.13 -14.79
N VAL A 67 -0.08 8.96 -14.59
CA VAL A 67 -0.76 9.44 -13.37
C VAL A 67 -0.38 8.56 -12.18
N TRP A 68 -0.23 7.25 -12.38
CA TRP A 68 0.28 6.35 -11.35
C TRP A 68 1.72 6.72 -10.95
N ASN A 69 2.61 6.91 -11.92
CA ASN A 69 3.98 7.31 -11.66
C ASN A 69 4.05 8.63 -10.88
N GLU A 70 3.23 9.62 -11.27
CA GLU A 70 3.10 10.89 -10.53
C GLU A 70 2.71 10.67 -9.05
N ASP A 71 1.75 9.78 -8.77
CA ASP A 71 1.27 9.48 -7.41
C ASP A 71 2.37 8.89 -6.50
N ILE A 72 3.24 8.06 -7.07
CA ILE A 72 4.37 7.45 -6.35
C ILE A 72 5.69 8.21 -6.49
N GLY A 73 5.70 9.35 -7.19
CA GLY A 73 6.88 10.18 -7.40
C GLY A 73 7.93 9.57 -8.33
N GLU A 74 7.53 8.67 -9.23
CA GLU A 74 8.36 8.14 -10.30
C GLU A 74 8.28 9.02 -11.57
N PRO A 75 9.35 9.09 -12.39
CA PRO A 75 9.39 9.87 -13.62
C PRO A 75 8.49 9.32 -14.75
#